data_AF-A0A1W9L958-F1
#
_entry.id   AF-A0A1W9L958-F1
#
_cell.length_a   1.000
_cell.length_b   1.000
_cell.length_c   1.000
_cell.angle_alpha   90.00
_cell.angle_beta   90.00
_cell.angle_gamma   90.00
#
_symmetry.space_group_name_H-M   'P 1'
#
loop_
_entity.id
_entity.type
_entity.pdbx_description
1 polymer ?
#
loop_
_entity_poly.entity_id
_entity_poly.type
_entity_poly.pdbx_seq_one_letter_code
_entity_poly.pdbx_strand_id
1 'polypeptide(L)'
;MLKLKYPHYFGMALLLWFNQPVYAHTIKIFAMSEGDKISGYVYFPGGGRAQQVQVNIDSSSINKPDKVITNLQGEFTYQVIDRTDYVLTVNTDDGHRTEYTIKADELSENLPSLPIQNGKQEILVEPPSSSLVKPIESVNTTSLSTIELSNLLEKTISHQLRPLREQLEGYEAKTRLHDILGGMGYIFGIMGLIFYLGTRNRS
;
A
#
# COMPACT_ATOMS: atom_id res chain seq x y z
N MET A 1 -36.94 -42.34 -25.52
CA MET A 1 -36.14 -41.24 -26.12
C MET A 1 -36.78 -39.90 -25.72
N LEU A 2 -36.23 -39.23 -24.70
CA LEU A 2 -36.71 -37.91 -24.26
C LEU A 2 -36.21 -36.86 -25.28
N LYS A 3 -37.11 -36.28 -26.10
CA LYS A 3 -36.74 -35.17 -26.99
C LYS A 3 -36.58 -33.90 -26.17
N LEU A 4 -35.34 -33.38 -26.09
CA LEU A 4 -35.01 -32.13 -25.42
C LEU A 4 -35.63 -30.96 -26.21
N LYS A 5 -36.75 -30.41 -25.72
CA LYS A 5 -37.57 -29.41 -26.46
C LYS A 5 -36.93 -28.02 -26.58
N TYR A 6 -35.79 -27.77 -25.95
CA TYR A 6 -35.22 -26.43 -25.75
C TYR A 6 -33.68 -26.40 -25.77
N PRO A 7 -33.02 -26.86 -26.86
CA PRO A 7 -31.55 -26.90 -26.93
C PRO A 7 -30.90 -25.51 -26.83
N HIS A 8 -31.61 -24.46 -27.26
CA HIS A 8 -31.11 -23.08 -27.24
C HIS A 8 -31.00 -22.49 -25.83
N TYR A 9 -31.91 -22.83 -24.92
CA TYR A 9 -31.82 -22.40 -23.53
C TYR A 9 -30.68 -23.09 -22.78
N PHE A 10 -30.39 -24.35 -23.13
CA PHE A 10 -29.24 -25.07 -22.60
C PHE A 10 -27.92 -24.45 -23.07
N GLY A 11 -27.82 -24.08 -24.36
CA GLY A 11 -26.65 -23.37 -24.90
C GLY A 11 -26.46 -21.98 -24.27
N MET A 12 -27.53 -21.22 -24.07
CA MET A 12 -27.49 -19.90 -23.44
C MET A 12 -27.11 -19.97 -21.95
N ALA A 13 -27.62 -20.95 -21.20
CA ALA A 13 -27.23 -21.20 -19.81
C ALA A 13 -25.77 -21.66 -19.68
N LEU A 14 -25.27 -22.46 -20.64
CA LEU A 14 -23.87 -22.89 -20.69
C LEU A 14 -22.94 -21.71 -20.97
N LEU A 15 -23.33 -20.78 -21.85
CA LEU A 15 -22.52 -19.61 -22.21
C LEU A 15 -22.38 -18.61 -21.04
N LEU A 16 -23.42 -18.47 -20.20
CA LEU A 16 -23.37 -17.65 -18.98
C LEU A 16 -22.46 -18.24 -17.90
N TRP A 17 -22.25 -19.56 -17.91
CA TRP A 17 -21.39 -20.27 -16.96
C TRP A 17 -19.88 -20.06 -17.21
N PHE A 18 -19.50 -19.61 -18.40
CA PHE A 18 -18.09 -19.38 -18.77
C PHE A 18 -17.54 -18.01 -18.36
N ASN A 19 -18.30 -17.20 -17.61
CA ASN A 19 -17.77 -15.98 -16.98
C ASN A 19 -16.97 -16.37 -15.73
N GLN A 20 -15.77 -16.92 -15.93
CA GLN A 20 -14.81 -17.05 -14.85
C GLN A 20 -14.31 -15.64 -14.48
N PRO A 21 -14.38 -15.21 -13.21
CA PRO A 21 -13.68 -14.01 -12.79
C PRO A 21 -12.18 -14.26 -13.00
N VAL A 22 -11.54 -13.45 -13.84
CA VAL A 22 -10.07 -13.44 -13.96
C VAL A 22 -9.53 -12.92 -12.64
N TYR A 23 -9.13 -13.85 -11.78
CA TYR A 23 -8.45 -13.56 -10.53
C TYR A 23 -6.94 -13.44 -10.79
N ALA A 24 -6.31 -12.46 -10.14
CA ALA A 24 -4.89 -12.45 -9.74
C ALA A 24 -3.83 -11.94 -10.73
N HIS A 25 -3.92 -10.68 -11.15
CA HIS A 25 -2.72 -9.88 -11.52
C HIS A 25 -2.65 -8.55 -10.75
N THR A 26 -3.21 -8.51 -9.54
CA THR A 26 -3.07 -7.33 -8.68
C THR A 26 -1.68 -7.32 -8.08
N ILE A 27 -0.94 -6.23 -8.22
CA ILE A 27 0.33 -6.02 -7.52
C ILE A 27 0.11 -4.98 -6.42
N LYS A 28 0.79 -5.15 -5.29
CA LYS A 28 0.76 -4.22 -4.16
C LYS A 28 2.18 -3.86 -3.76
N ILE A 29 2.34 -2.66 -3.21
CA ILE A 29 3.59 -2.17 -2.67
C ILE A 29 3.38 -1.85 -1.19
N PHE A 30 4.36 -2.22 -0.39
CA PHE A 30 4.46 -1.83 1.00
C PHE A 30 5.72 -0.99 1.17
N ALA A 31 5.60 0.11 1.92
CA ALA A 31 6.72 0.96 2.23
C ALA A 31 6.59 1.54 3.64
N MET A 32 7.72 1.79 4.28
CA MET A 32 7.84 2.40 5.60
C MET A 32 9.06 3.31 5.62
N SER A 33 9.02 4.35 6.44
CA SER A 33 10.20 5.11 6.82
C SER A 33 11.02 4.35 7.87
N GLU A 34 12.34 4.40 7.72
CA GLU A 34 13.31 3.97 8.71
C GLU A 34 14.38 5.06 8.78
N GLY A 35 14.18 6.05 9.66
CA GLY A 35 15.07 7.21 9.75
C GLY A 35 15.09 8.04 8.48
N ASP A 36 16.26 8.10 7.82
CA ASP A 36 16.50 8.87 6.60
C ASP A 36 16.23 8.08 5.30
N LYS A 37 15.66 6.88 5.42
CA LYS A 37 15.40 5.97 4.29
C LYS A 37 13.96 5.52 4.26
N ILE A 38 13.46 5.24 3.06
CA ILE A 38 12.24 4.49 2.83
C ILE A 38 12.64 3.06 2.48
N SER A 39 12.12 2.08 3.21
CA SER A 39 12.31 0.66 2.92
C SER A 39 10.97 -0.02 2.67
N GLY A 40 10.95 -0.99 1.77
CA GLY A 40 9.71 -1.60 1.35
C GLY A 40 9.90 -2.84 0.51
N TYR A 41 8.79 -3.37 0.01
CA TYR A 41 8.78 -4.47 -0.94
C TYR A 41 7.54 -4.42 -1.81
N VAL A 42 7.60 -5.15 -2.92
CA VAL A 42 6.47 -5.32 -3.84
C VAL A 42 6.01 -6.78 -3.79
N TYR A 43 4.71 -7.02 -3.78
CA TYR A 43 4.14 -8.35 -3.57
C TYR A 43 2.81 -8.55 -4.30
N PHE A 44 2.41 -9.81 -4.45
CA PHE A 44 1.13 -10.18 -5.04
C PHE A 44 0.15 -10.63 -3.95
N PRO A 45 -1.11 -10.17 -3.94
CA PRO A 45 -2.14 -10.69 -3.05
C PRO A 45 -2.33 -12.19 -3.28
N GLY A 46 -2.17 -12.98 -2.22
CA GLY A 46 -2.11 -14.45 -2.30
C GLY A 46 -0.72 -15.03 -2.08
N GLY A 47 0.32 -14.18 -2.06
CA GLY A 47 1.69 -14.54 -1.69
C GLY A 47 2.71 -14.24 -2.80
N GLY A 48 4.00 -14.34 -2.44
CA GLY A 48 5.10 -14.09 -3.36
C GLY A 48 5.51 -12.62 -3.43
N ARG A 49 6.80 -12.39 -3.74
CA ARG A 49 7.42 -11.07 -3.84
C ARG A 49 7.77 -10.78 -5.30
N ALA A 50 7.52 -9.55 -5.75
CA ALA A 50 7.83 -9.13 -7.11
C ALA A 50 9.29 -8.66 -7.18
N GLN A 51 10.10 -9.45 -7.88
CA GLN A 51 11.54 -9.24 -8.01
C GLN A 51 11.86 -8.46 -9.28
N GLN A 52 12.91 -7.63 -9.24
CA GLN A 52 13.39 -6.86 -10.40
C GLN A 52 12.33 -5.95 -11.02
N VAL A 53 11.39 -5.44 -10.20
CA VAL A 53 10.34 -4.52 -10.62
C VAL A 53 10.75 -3.09 -10.31
N GLN A 54 10.45 -2.17 -11.23
CA GLN A 54 10.72 -0.74 -11.06
C GLN A 54 9.65 -0.08 -10.18
N VAL A 55 10.09 0.53 -9.09
CA VAL A 55 9.34 1.44 -8.23
C VAL A 55 9.73 2.87 -8.61
N ASN A 56 8.74 3.66 -9.04
CA ASN A 56 8.92 5.09 -9.29
C ASN A 56 8.61 5.85 -8.01
N ILE A 57 9.43 6.82 -7.64
CA ILE A 57 9.31 7.59 -6.41
C ILE A 57 9.18 9.06 -6.78
N ASP A 58 8.04 9.63 -6.44
CA ASP A 58 7.70 11.03 -6.70
C ASP A 58 7.53 11.80 -5.39
N SER A 59 7.81 13.09 -5.40
CA SER A 59 7.64 14.02 -4.29
C SER A 59 7.54 15.45 -4.82
N SER A 60 6.91 16.35 -4.06
CA SER A 60 6.83 17.79 -4.40
C SER A 60 8.19 18.45 -4.67
N SER A 61 9.27 17.86 -4.17
CA SER A 61 10.64 18.37 -4.26
C SER A 61 11.41 17.80 -5.45
N ILE A 62 10.87 16.74 -6.04
CA ILE A 62 11.50 15.95 -7.08
C ILE A 62 10.91 16.39 -8.42
N ASN A 63 11.71 17.07 -9.24
CA ASN A 63 11.26 17.50 -10.58
C ASN A 63 10.97 16.35 -11.54
N LYS A 64 11.56 15.16 -11.33
CA LYS A 64 11.37 13.96 -12.15
C LYS A 64 11.39 12.71 -11.27
N PRO A 65 10.39 11.82 -11.36
CA PRO A 65 10.32 10.64 -10.51
C PRO A 65 11.61 9.83 -10.54
N ASP A 66 12.13 9.54 -9.36
CA ASP A 66 13.29 8.67 -9.21
C ASP A 66 12.88 7.20 -9.37
N LYS A 67 13.83 6.31 -9.62
CA LYS A 67 13.57 4.91 -9.95
C LYS A 67 14.44 3.99 -9.10
N VAL A 68 13.78 3.07 -8.39
CA VAL A 68 14.44 1.98 -7.65
C VAL A 68 13.95 0.64 -8.17
N ILE A 69 14.85 -0.33 -8.29
CA ILE A 69 14.50 -1.68 -8.72
C ILE A 69 14.50 -2.61 -7.51
N THR A 70 13.48 -3.45 -7.37
CA THR A 70 13.43 -4.43 -6.28
C THR A 70 14.49 -5.52 -6.45
N ASN A 71 15.05 -5.99 -5.34
CA ASN A 71 16.05 -7.05 -5.31
C ASN A 71 15.41 -8.45 -5.52
N LEU A 72 16.22 -9.52 -5.38
CA LEU A 72 15.76 -10.91 -5.51
C LEU A 72 14.83 -11.35 -4.36
N GLN A 73 14.71 -10.58 -3.29
CA GLN A 73 13.73 -10.77 -2.23
C GLN A 73 12.47 -9.91 -2.46
N GLY A 74 12.44 -9.14 -3.56
CA GLY A 74 11.39 -8.19 -3.91
C GLY A 74 11.36 -6.95 -3.03
N GLU A 75 12.45 -6.68 -2.30
CA GLU A 75 12.61 -5.53 -1.42
C GLU A 75 13.29 -4.36 -2.14
N PHE A 76 13.07 -3.15 -1.67
CA PHE A 76 13.72 -1.93 -2.14
C PHE A 76 14.05 -0.99 -0.98
N THR A 77 15.04 -0.13 -1.20
CA THR A 77 15.42 0.94 -0.27
C THR A 77 15.69 2.21 -1.06
N TYR A 78 15.23 3.35 -0.53
CA TYR A 78 15.40 4.67 -1.11
C TYR A 78 15.87 5.67 -0.05
N GLN A 79 16.80 6.57 -0.42
CA GLN A 79 17.31 7.60 0.47
C GLN A 79 16.43 8.86 0.35
N VAL A 80 15.88 9.31 1.47
CA VAL A 80 15.03 10.49 1.54
C VAL A 80 15.89 11.74 1.61
N ILE A 81 15.48 12.80 0.91
CA ILE A 81 16.22 14.08 0.85
C ILE A 81 15.57 15.18 1.69
N ASP A 82 14.26 15.12 1.92
CA ASP A 82 13.50 16.09 2.70
C ASP A 82 12.21 15.51 3.31
N ARG A 83 11.59 16.26 4.23
CA ARG A 83 10.30 15.89 4.84
C ARG A 83 9.15 16.35 3.98
N THR A 84 8.89 15.62 2.91
CA THR A 84 7.73 15.82 2.04
C THR A 84 6.94 14.55 1.86
N ASP A 85 5.77 14.64 1.25
CA ASP A 85 5.00 13.47 0.90
C ASP A 85 5.68 12.76 -0.28
N TYR A 86 5.94 11.46 -0.12
CA TYR A 86 6.49 10.60 -1.17
C TYR A 86 5.41 9.68 -1.70
N VAL A 87 5.26 9.64 -3.02
CA VAL A 87 4.35 8.74 -3.73
C VAL A 87 5.16 7.69 -4.46
N LEU A 88 5.02 6.44 -4.01
CA LEU A 88 5.67 5.29 -4.63
C LEU A 88 4.69 4.63 -5.59
N THR A 89 5.06 4.55 -6.87
CA THR A 89 4.23 3.99 -7.94
C THR A 89 4.92 2.82 -8.60
N VAL A 90 4.25 1.68 -8.65
CA VAL A 90 4.70 0.50 -9.40
C VAL A 90 3.76 0.28 -10.57
N ASN A 91 4.34 0.15 -11.76
CA ASN A 91 3.63 -0.22 -12.98
C ASN A 91 4.14 -1.58 -13.44
N THR A 92 3.24 -2.52 -13.73
CA THR A 92 3.56 -3.77 -14.40
C THR A 92 3.26 -3.69 -15.90
N ASP A 93 3.95 -4.50 -16.69
CA ASP A 93 3.83 -4.51 -18.16
C ASP A 93 2.43 -4.87 -18.68
N ASP A 94 1.60 -5.49 -17.83
CA ASP A 94 0.21 -5.84 -18.09
C ASP A 94 -0.79 -4.69 -17.80
N GLY A 95 -0.27 -3.50 -17.49
CA GLY A 95 -1.06 -2.28 -17.30
C GLY A 95 -1.61 -2.08 -15.89
N HIS A 96 -1.24 -2.91 -14.90
CA HIS A 96 -1.60 -2.64 -13.50
C HIS A 96 -0.68 -1.58 -12.90
N ARG A 97 -1.29 -0.67 -12.14
CA ARG A 97 -0.62 0.39 -11.40
C ARG A 97 -1.05 0.33 -9.93
N THR A 98 -0.09 0.41 -9.03
CA THR A 98 -0.33 0.51 -7.59
C THR A 98 0.47 1.67 -7.02
N GLU A 99 -0.11 2.33 -6.04
CA GLU A 99 0.44 3.52 -5.41
C GLU A 99 0.44 3.38 -3.89
N TYR A 100 1.47 3.93 -3.26
CA TYR A 100 1.56 4.04 -1.81
C TYR A 100 2.18 5.37 -1.43
N THR A 101 1.55 6.07 -0.50
CA THR A 101 1.97 7.39 -0.04
C THR A 101 2.60 7.27 1.35
N ILE A 102 3.83 7.75 1.49
CA ILE A 102 4.46 8.01 2.78
C ILE A 102 4.30 9.50 3.04
N LYS A 103 3.66 9.84 4.16
CA LYS A 103 3.43 11.24 4.55
C LYS A 103 4.70 11.86 5.15
N ALA A 104 4.83 13.17 5.02
CA ALA A 104 5.92 13.93 5.63
C ALA A 104 6.06 13.68 7.15
N ASP A 105 4.93 13.51 7.85
CA ASP A 105 4.90 13.25 9.29
C ASP A 105 5.46 11.88 9.69
N GLU A 106 5.48 10.92 8.75
CA GLU A 106 6.05 9.58 8.97
C GLU A 106 7.57 9.57 8.80
N LEU A 107 8.16 10.60 8.17
CA LEU A 107 9.60 10.70 7.92
C LEU A 107 10.34 11.26 9.14
N SER A 108 11.61 10.91 9.30
CA SER A 108 12.45 11.38 10.41
C SER A 108 12.44 12.91 10.57
N GLU A 109 12.33 13.38 11.82
CA GLU A 109 12.38 14.80 12.17
C GLU A 109 13.71 15.48 11.83
N ASN A 110 14.77 14.71 11.62
CA ASN A 110 16.10 15.22 11.27
C ASN A 110 16.24 15.63 9.80
N LEU A 111 15.26 15.33 8.96
CA LEU A 111 15.27 15.68 7.54
C LEU A 111 14.87 17.16 7.34
N PRO A 112 15.45 17.84 6.33
CA PRO A 112 15.08 19.21 5.99
C PRO A 112 13.59 19.29 5.68
N SER A 113 12.85 20.20 6.31
CA SER A 113 11.48 20.49 5.93
C SER A 113 11.50 21.62 4.90
N LEU A 114 10.89 21.42 3.72
CA LEU A 114 10.67 22.56 2.83
C LEU A 114 9.73 23.55 3.53
N PRO A 115 9.99 24.86 3.45
CA PRO A 115 9.09 25.84 4.02
C PRO A 115 7.74 25.72 3.31
N ILE A 116 6.71 25.34 4.07
CA ILE A 116 5.31 25.44 3.65
C ILE A 116 5.07 26.93 3.38
N GLN A 117 5.04 27.33 2.11
CA GLN A 117 4.56 28.65 1.72
C GLN A 117 3.04 28.67 1.88
N ASN A 118 2.59 28.72 3.13
CA ASN A 118 1.24 29.12 3.44
C ASN A 118 1.21 30.63 3.30
N GLY A 119 0.50 31.12 2.28
CA GLY A 119 0.42 32.52 1.94
C GLY A 119 -0.03 33.38 3.14
N LYS A 120 0.93 34.09 3.73
CA LYS A 120 0.67 35.28 4.52
C LYS A 120 1.80 36.26 4.28
N GLN A 121 1.55 37.22 3.40
CA GLN A 121 2.44 38.32 3.10
C GLN A 121 2.72 39.15 4.36
N GLU A 122 4.03 39.40 4.54
CA GLU A 122 4.65 40.69 4.88
C GLU A 122 4.44 41.22 6.30
N ILE A 123 5.52 41.28 7.11
CA ILE A 123 6.21 42.55 7.46
C ILE A 123 7.70 42.25 7.73
N LEU A 124 8.56 42.88 6.92
CA LEU A 124 9.99 43.12 7.22
C LEU A 124 10.11 44.05 8.44
N VAL A 125 10.76 43.61 9.53
CA VAL A 125 11.59 44.50 10.37
C VAL A 125 12.70 43.68 11.04
N GLU A 126 13.95 44.05 10.79
CA GLU A 126 15.14 43.78 11.61
C GLU A 126 15.97 45.09 11.63
N PRO A 127 16.92 45.35 12.56
CA PRO A 127 17.09 44.99 13.98
C PRO A 127 17.17 46.27 14.87
N PRO A 128 17.48 46.17 16.19
CA PRO A 128 18.84 46.58 16.55
C PRO A 128 19.56 45.62 17.52
N SER A 129 20.87 45.59 17.30
CA SER A 129 21.93 44.87 17.99
C SER A 129 22.18 45.39 19.42
N SER A 130 22.43 44.50 20.40
CA SER A 130 23.50 44.68 21.40
C SER A 130 23.70 43.45 22.32
N SER A 131 24.94 42.93 22.27
CA SER A 131 25.77 42.42 23.37
C SER A 131 25.59 41.02 23.97
N LEU A 132 26.48 40.13 23.48
CA LEU A 132 27.51 39.38 24.23
C LEU A 132 27.14 38.76 25.59
N VAL A 133 26.93 37.44 25.62
CA VAL A 133 27.62 36.52 26.57
C VAL A 133 27.81 35.14 25.93
N LYS A 134 29.06 34.74 25.73
CA LYS A 134 29.54 33.34 25.81
C LYS A 134 30.46 33.29 27.04
N PRO A 135 30.84 32.14 27.62
CA PRO A 135 30.49 30.76 27.25
C PRO A 135 30.05 29.88 28.45
N ILE A 136 29.17 28.91 28.23
CA ILE A 136 29.13 27.70 29.06
C ILE A 136 29.02 26.50 28.13
N GLU A 137 30.09 25.71 28.13
CA GLU A 137 30.14 24.35 27.62
C GLU A 137 29.12 23.51 28.39
N SER A 138 27.97 23.22 27.78
CA SER A 138 27.10 22.14 28.23
C SER A 138 27.16 21.05 27.18
N VAL A 139 27.84 19.99 27.59
CA VAL A 139 28.06 18.71 26.94
C VAL A 139 26.84 18.24 26.14
N ASN A 140 26.98 18.12 24.82
CA ASN A 140 26.00 17.58 23.86
C ASN A 140 25.77 16.05 24.00
N THR A 141 25.91 15.45 25.19
CA THR A 141 25.75 13.99 25.36
C THR A 141 24.31 13.55 25.51
N THR A 142 23.39 14.43 25.93
CA THR A 142 21.98 14.08 26.13
C THR A 142 21.16 14.19 24.83
N SER A 143 21.53 15.08 23.90
CA SER A 143 20.86 15.20 22.59
C SER A 143 21.21 14.03 21.67
N LEU A 144 22.46 13.56 21.70
CA LEU A 144 22.87 12.37 20.93
C LEU A 144 22.17 11.10 21.43
N SER A 145 22.05 10.92 22.76
CA SER A 145 21.40 9.73 23.32
C SER A 145 19.89 9.68 23.10
N THR A 146 19.21 10.84 23.09
CA THR A 146 17.78 10.91 22.77
C THR A 146 17.51 10.67 21.28
N ILE A 147 18.36 11.19 20.39
CA ILE A 147 18.28 10.91 18.95
C ILE A 147 18.58 9.43 18.67
N GLU A 148 19.62 8.86 19.26
CA GLU A 148 19.96 7.43 19.13
C GLU A 148 18.83 6.52 19.65
N LEU A 149 18.22 6.86 20.78
CA LEU A 149 17.07 6.13 21.33
C LEU A 149 15.86 6.22 20.42
N SER A 150 15.55 7.40 19.88
CA SER A 150 14.41 7.57 18.96
C SER A 150 14.59 6.74 17.68
N ASN A 151 15.79 6.76 17.08
CA ASN A 151 16.11 5.95 15.90
C ASN A 151 16.05 4.44 16.19
N LEU A 152 16.53 4.00 17.35
CA LEU A 152 16.48 2.59 17.74
C LEU A 152 15.04 2.14 18.03
N LEU A 153 14.24 3.01 18.65
CA LEU A 153 12.83 2.74 18.95
C LEU A 153 12.01 2.66 17.65
N GLU A 154 12.21 3.60 16.72
CA GLU A 154 11.58 3.61 15.40
C GLU A 154 11.95 2.34 14.60
N LYS A 155 13.25 1.98 14.58
CA LYS A 155 13.73 0.75 13.94
C LYS A 155 13.14 -0.52 14.56
N THR A 156 12.93 -0.53 15.88
CA THR A 156 12.35 -1.69 16.58
C THR A 156 10.84 -1.80 16.30
N ILE A 157 10.12 -0.69 16.35
CA ILE A 157 8.67 -0.64 16.10
C ILE A 157 8.36 -1.00 14.64
N SER A 158 9.11 -0.44 13.69
CA SER A 158 8.96 -0.75 12.26
C SER A 158 9.15 -2.25 11.99
N HIS A 159 10.17 -2.85 12.58
CA HIS A 159 10.42 -4.29 12.47
C HIS A 159 9.26 -5.14 13.03
N GLN A 160 8.56 -4.69 14.07
CA GLN A 160 7.44 -5.41 14.67
C GLN A 160 6.10 -5.20 13.93
N LEU A 161 5.90 -4.05 13.29
CA LEU A 161 4.66 -3.76 12.55
C LEU A 161 4.60 -4.46 11.19
N ARG A 162 5.75 -4.72 10.56
CA ARG A 162 5.83 -5.43 9.27
C ARG A 162 5.08 -6.76 9.26
N PRO A 163 5.34 -7.73 10.16
CA PRO A 163 4.64 -9.01 10.14
C PRO A 163 3.14 -8.91 10.43
N LEU A 164 2.71 -7.92 11.23
CA LEU A 164 1.29 -7.75 11.56
C LEU A 164 0.48 -7.29 10.36
N ARG A 165 1.02 -6.35 9.56
CA ARG A 165 0.36 -5.92 8.32
C ARG A 165 0.32 -7.03 7.28
N GLU A 166 1.39 -7.81 7.15
CA GLU A 166 1.41 -8.98 6.26
C GLU A 166 0.33 -10.01 6.62
N GLN A 167 0.10 -10.24 7.91
CA GLN A 167 -0.97 -11.12 8.37
C GLN A 167 -2.35 -10.57 8.03
N LEU A 168 -2.60 -9.28 8.25
CA LEU A 168 -3.86 -8.61 7.92
C LEU A 168 -4.24 -8.76 6.44
N GLU A 169 -3.30 -8.52 5.54
CA GLU A 169 -3.54 -8.65 4.09
C GLU A 169 -3.78 -10.11 3.68
N GLY A 170 -3.11 -11.05 4.34
CA GLY A 170 -3.36 -12.49 4.15
C GLY A 170 -4.76 -12.92 4.60
N TYR A 171 -5.31 -12.31 5.66
CA TYR A 171 -6.68 -12.57 6.11
C TYR A 171 -7.72 -11.97 5.15
N GLU A 172 -7.51 -10.74 4.68
CA GLU A 172 -8.42 -10.06 3.72
C GLU A 172 -8.58 -10.87 2.41
N ALA A 173 -7.50 -11.46 1.91
CA ALA A 173 -7.56 -12.28 0.71
C ALA A 173 -8.43 -13.54 0.89
N LYS A 174 -8.41 -14.16 2.08
CA LYS A 174 -9.17 -15.37 2.38
C LYS A 174 -10.66 -15.09 2.56
N THR A 175 -11.01 -14.00 3.24
CA THR A 175 -12.42 -13.62 3.45
C THR A 175 -13.11 -13.31 2.11
N ARG A 176 -12.42 -12.63 1.19
CA ARG A 176 -12.95 -12.35 -0.17
C ARG A 176 -13.34 -13.62 -0.93
N LEU A 177 -12.56 -14.70 -0.82
CA LEU A 177 -12.89 -15.98 -1.46
C LEU A 177 -14.13 -16.63 -0.81
N HIS A 178 -14.23 -16.56 0.51
CA HIS A 178 -15.39 -17.11 1.22
C HIS A 178 -16.68 -16.36 0.89
N ASP A 179 -16.64 -15.03 0.79
CA ASP A 179 -17.80 -14.20 0.45
C ASP A 179 -18.34 -14.50 -0.96
N ILE A 180 -17.44 -14.70 -1.93
CA ILE A 180 -17.83 -15.10 -3.30
C ILE A 180 -18.47 -16.49 -3.30
N LEU A 181 -17.87 -17.45 -2.61
CA LEU A 181 -18.43 -18.80 -2.50
C LEU A 181 -19.78 -18.81 -1.77
N GLY A 182 -19.90 -18.03 -0.70
CA GLY A 182 -21.13 -17.86 0.08
C GLY A 182 -22.24 -17.23 -0.75
N GLY A 183 -21.94 -16.17 -1.51
CA GLY A 183 -22.88 -15.53 -2.43
C GLY A 183 -23.35 -16.48 -3.53
N MET A 184 -22.44 -17.25 -4.13
CA MET A 184 -22.78 -18.28 -5.11
C MET A 184 -23.68 -19.37 -4.50
N GLY A 185 -23.34 -19.87 -3.32
CA GLY A 185 -24.14 -20.86 -2.59
C GLY A 185 -25.54 -20.35 -2.24
N TYR A 186 -25.67 -19.07 -1.89
CA TYR A 186 -26.96 -18.43 -1.59
C TYR A 186 -27.86 -18.36 -2.83
N ILE A 187 -27.32 -17.95 -3.99
CA ILE A 187 -28.06 -17.87 -5.25
C ILE A 187 -28.55 -19.26 -5.69
N PHE A 188 -27.65 -20.25 -5.70
CA PHE A 188 -28.01 -21.62 -6.05
C PHE A 188 -28.96 -22.25 -5.03
N GLY A 189 -28.80 -21.93 -3.74
CA GLY A 189 -29.66 -22.41 -2.67
C GLY A 189 -31.10 -21.92 -2.82
N ILE A 190 -31.30 -20.62 -3.03
CA ILE A 190 -32.63 -20.04 -3.26
C ILE A 190 -33.25 -20.54 -4.55
N MET A 191 -32.48 -20.57 -5.66
CA MET A 191 -32.99 -21.10 -6.93
C MET A 191 -33.38 -22.57 -6.83
N GLY A 192 -32.58 -23.38 -6.16
CA GLY A 192 -32.88 -24.79 -5.90
C GLY A 192 -34.14 -24.96 -5.06
N LEU A 193 -34.33 -24.13 -4.04
CA LEU A 193 -35.52 -24.14 -3.19
C LEU A 193 -36.78 -23.76 -3.98
N ILE A 194 -36.73 -22.68 -4.77
CA ILE A 194 -37.84 -22.24 -5.62
C ILE A 194 -38.20 -23.34 -6.63
N PHE A 195 -37.22 -23.96 -7.27
CA PHE A 195 -37.45 -25.03 -8.23
C PHE A 195 -38.06 -26.27 -7.58
N TYR A 196 -37.57 -26.67 -6.41
CA TYR A 196 -38.10 -27.80 -5.65
C TYR A 196 -39.58 -27.60 -5.28
N LEU A 197 -39.94 -26.41 -4.79
CA LEU A 197 -41.33 -26.07 -4.45
C LEU A 197 -42.22 -25.92 -5.71
N GLY A 198 -41.70 -25.32 -6.79
CA GLY A 198 -42.42 -25.15 -8.05
C GLY A 198 -42.71 -26.46 -8.78
N THR A 199 -41.87 -27.48 -8.59
CA THR A 199 -42.08 -28.82 -9.17
C THR A 199 -43.16 -29.59 -8.39
N ARG A 200 -43.25 -29.40 -7.06
CA ARG A 200 -44.28 -30.01 -6.21
C ARG A 200 -45.69 -29.45 -6.48
N ASN A 201 -45.81 -28.18 -6.88
CA ASN A 201 -47.10 -27.57 -7.22
C ASN A 201 -47.61 -27.91 -8.64
N ARG A 202 -46.88 -28.72 -9.42
CA ARG A 202 -47.29 -29.19 -10.75
C ARG A 202 -47.54 -30.70 -10.83
N SER A 203 -47.56 -31.38 -9.68
CA SER A 203 -47.98 -32.79 -9.56
C SER A 203 -49.33 -32.89 -8.85
#